data_AF-A0A397UY73-F1
#
_entry.id   AF-A0A397UY73-F1
#
_cell.length_a   1.000
_cell.length_b   1.000
_cell.length_c   1.000
_cell.angle_alpha   90.00
_cell.angle_beta   90.00
_cell.angle_gamma   90.00
#
_symmetry.space_group_name_H-M   'P 1'
#
loop_
_entity.id
_entity.type
_entity.pdbx_description
1 polymer ?
#
loop_
_entity_poly.entity_id
_entity_poly.type
_entity_poly.pdbx_seq_one_letter_code
_entity_poly.pdbx_strand_id
1 'polypeptide(L)'
;PIRILACSHTYHESCYRNSGLKCLYCLASLQDGVDRHVQSLLERLKKSKKKKTKKQENTISCDDDDEYRSVNYRTFALEEAI
;
A
#
# COMPACT_ATOMS: atom_id res chain seq x y z
N PRO A 1 1.78 -33.73 -13.76
CA PRO A 1 1.70 -33.03 -12.44
C PRO A 1 0.92 -31.72 -12.57
N ILE A 2 -0.20 -31.58 -11.84
CA ILE A 2 -0.98 -30.34 -11.79
C ILE A 2 -0.22 -29.36 -10.88
N ARG A 3 0.37 -28.31 -11.45
CA ARG A 3 1.02 -27.24 -10.67
C ARG A 3 -0.09 -26.34 -10.12
N ILE A 4 -0.38 -26.49 -8.83
CA ILE A 4 -1.30 -25.60 -8.13
C ILE A 4 -0.54 -24.29 -7.88
N LEU A 5 -0.96 -23.23 -8.57
CA LEU A 5 -0.45 -21.88 -8.32
C LEU A 5 -0.82 -21.46 -6.89
N ALA A 6 0.01 -20.62 -6.26
CA ALA A 6 -0.18 -20.23 -4.87
C ALA A 6 -1.54 -19.53 -4.59
N CYS A 7 -2.27 -19.13 -5.62
CA CYS A 7 -3.65 -18.65 -5.51
C CYS A 7 -4.66 -19.80 -5.73
N SER A 8 -5.76 -19.78 -5.00
CA SER A 8 -6.90 -20.71 -5.16
C SER A 8 -7.58 -20.61 -6.54
N HIS A 9 -7.21 -19.63 -7.38
CA HIS A 9 -7.65 -19.54 -8.76
C HIS A 9 -6.92 -20.57 -9.63
N THR A 10 -7.66 -21.54 -10.13
CA THR A 10 -7.15 -22.55 -11.07
C THR A 10 -7.00 -21.96 -12.46
N TYR A 11 -5.84 -22.14 -13.09
CA TYR A 11 -5.57 -21.75 -14.47
C TYR A 11 -5.08 -22.95 -15.29
N HIS A 12 -5.39 -22.97 -16.59
CA HIS A 12 -4.59 -23.77 -17.52
C HIS A 12 -3.16 -23.22 -17.56
N GLU A 13 -2.16 -24.10 -17.70
CA GLU A 13 -0.76 -23.68 -17.78
C GLU A 13 -0.51 -22.68 -18.92
N SER A 14 -1.13 -22.92 -20.08
CA SER A 14 -1.05 -22.01 -21.24
C SER A 14 -1.63 -20.64 -20.93
N CYS A 15 -2.81 -20.58 -20.29
CA CYS A 15 -3.42 -19.32 -19.88
C CYS A 15 -2.55 -18.56 -18.87
N TYR A 16 -1.93 -19.27 -17.92
CA TYR A 16 -1.06 -18.65 -16.93
C TYR A 16 0.26 -18.12 -17.53
N ARG A 17 0.84 -18.84 -18.50
CA ARG A 17 1.99 -18.34 -19.26
C ARG A 17 1.63 -17.10 -20.08
N ASN A 18 0.48 -17.13 -20.76
CA ASN A 18 0.02 -16.00 -21.58
C ASN A 18 -0.30 -14.76 -20.74
N SER A 19 -0.66 -14.91 -19.46
CA SER A 19 -0.85 -13.80 -18.53
C SER A 19 0.46 -13.29 -17.90
N GLY A 20 1.61 -13.68 -18.43
CA GLY A 20 2.92 -13.26 -17.92
C GLY A 20 3.24 -13.85 -16.55
N LEU A 21 2.77 -15.08 -16.28
CA LEU A 21 2.91 -15.77 -15.00
C LEU A 21 2.26 -15.01 -13.83
N LYS A 22 1.19 -14.26 -14.12
CA LYS A 22 0.41 -13.52 -13.12
C LYS A 22 -1.03 -14.00 -13.12
N CYS A 23 -1.60 -14.16 -11.93
CA CYS A 23 -3.03 -14.37 -11.76
C CYS A 23 -3.74 -13.01 -11.92
N LEU A 24 -4.50 -12.85 -13.00
CA LEU A 24 -5.22 -11.60 -13.29
C LEU A 24 -6.27 -11.26 -12.22
N TYR A 25 -6.92 -12.27 -11.63
CA TYR A 25 -7.88 -12.06 -10.55
C TYR A 25 -7.21 -11.50 -9.30
N CYS A 26 -6.14 -12.16 -8.82
CA CYS A 26 -5.39 -11.68 -7.66
C CYS A 26 -4.78 -10.29 -7.91
N LEU A 27 -4.28 -10.04 -9.13
CA LEU A 27 -3.74 -8.73 -9.50
C LEU A 27 -4.82 -7.65 -9.42
N ALA A 28 -5.99 -7.91 -9.99
CA ALA A 28 -7.12 -6.98 -9.94
C ALA A 28 -7.60 -6.73 -8.50
N SER A 29 -7.73 -7.79 -7.68
CA SER A 29 -8.11 -7.66 -6.28
C SER A 29 -7.09 -6.85 -5.47
N LEU A 30 -5.80 -7.04 -5.73
CA LEU A 30 -4.75 -6.26 -5.08
C LEU A 30 -4.83 -4.78 -5.48
N GLN A 31 -5.01 -4.51 -6.78
CA GLN A 31 -5.13 -3.15 -7.29
C GLN A 31 -6.36 -2.44 -6.69
N ASP A 32 -7.52 -3.09 -6.67
CA ASP A 32 -8.73 -2.55 -6.03
C ASP A 32 -8.51 -2.24 -4.54
N GLY A 33 -7.85 -3.15 -3.81
CA GLY A 33 -7.50 -2.93 -2.41
C GLY A 33 -6.64 -1.69 -2.20
N VAL A 34 -5.61 -1.51 -3.04
CA VAL A 34 -4.74 -0.31 -3.02
C VAL A 34 -5.56 0.94 -3.30
N ASP A 35 -6.35 0.95 -4.38
CA ASP A 35 -7.14 2.10 -4.78
C ASP A 35 -8.13 2.51 -3.68
N ARG A 36 -8.84 1.54 -3.08
CA ARG A 36 -9.74 1.78 -1.96
C ARG A 36 -9.04 2.38 -0.76
N HIS A 37 -7.85 1.90 -0.41
CA HIS A 37 -7.07 2.43 0.71
C HIS A 37 -6.60 3.85 0.46
N VAL A 38 -6.10 4.13 -0.75
CA VAL A 38 -5.67 5.47 -1.16
C VAL A 38 -6.85 6.44 -1.13
N GLN A 39 -8.00 6.06 -1.69
CA GLN A 39 -9.21 6.88 -1.66
C GLN A 39 -9.67 7.17 -0.22
N SER A 40 -9.71 6.14 0.64
CA SER A 40 -10.07 6.31 2.05
C SER A 40 -9.13 7.27 2.79
N LEU A 41 -7.82 7.16 2.54
CA LEU A 41 -6.83 8.09 3.10
C LEU A 41 -7.06 9.52 2.62
N LEU A 42 -7.25 9.72 1.31
CA LEU A 42 -7.51 11.03 0.73
C LEU A 42 -8.77 11.68 1.33
N GLU A 43 -9.85 10.91 1.52
CA GLU A 43 -11.08 11.40 2.14
C GLU A 43 -10.86 11.81 3.60
N ARG A 44 -10.09 11.04 4.38
CA ARG A 44 -9.71 11.41 5.75
C ARG A 44 -8.88 12.69 5.80
N LEU A 45 -7.92 12.82 4.88
CA LEU A 45 -7.08 14.01 4.78
C LEU A 45 -7.91 15.25 4.40
N LYS A 46 -8.83 15.16 3.43
CA LYS A 46 -9.76 16.25 3.08
C LYS A 46 -10.61 16.68 4.28
N LYS A 47 -11.17 15.72 5.04
CA LYS A 47 -11.95 16.01 6.26
C LYS A 47 -11.10 16.69 7.34
N SER A 48 -9.84 16.30 7.49
CA SER A 48 -8.92 16.93 8.45
C SER A 48 -8.58 18.38 8.09
N LYS A 49 -8.43 18.70 6.79
CA LYS A 49 -8.19 20.07 6.31
C LYS A 49 -9.41 20.97 6.55
N LYS A 50 -10.64 20.47 6.34
CA LYS A 50 -11.89 21.22 6.61
C LYS A 50 -12.08 21.57 8.09
N LYS A 51 -11.55 20.77 9.03
CA LYS A 51 -11.60 21.08 10.47
C LYS A 51 -10.66 22.20 10.89
N LYS A 52 -9.61 22.51 10.12
CA LYS A 52 -8.67 23.60 10.45
C LYS A 52 -9.20 25.00 10.11
N THR A 53 -10.27 25.14 9.32
CA THR A 53 -10.81 26.45 8.91
C THR A 53 -11.92 26.98 9.85
N LYS A 54 -12.31 26.25 10.90
CA LYS A 54 -13.34 26.66 11.88
C LYS A 54 -12.80 27.00 13.27
N LYS A 55 -11.55 27.45 13.39
CA LYS A 55 -11.03 28.00 14.64
C LYS A 55 -10.25 29.28 14.36
N GLN A 56 -10.96 30.41 14.35
CA GLN A 56 -10.34 31.71 14.59
C GLN A 56 -10.02 31.80 16.10
N GLU A 57 -8.82 32.32 16.36
CA GLU A 57 -8.34 32.94 17.61
C GLU A 57 -8.14 32.04 18.83
N ASN A 58 -6.93 31.49 18.97
CA ASN A 58 -6.10 31.81 20.14
C ASN A 58 -4.63 31.49 19.83
N THR A 59 -3.76 32.49 19.97
CA THR A 59 -2.31 32.36 19.88
C THR A 59 -1.80 31.41 20.96
N ILE A 60 -1.29 30.25 20.56
CA ILE A 60 -0.37 29.45 21.38
C ILE A 60 0.80 29.08 20.46
N SER A 61 1.92 29.75 20.70
CA SER A 61 3.24 29.34 20.23
C SER A 61 3.59 28.04 20.94
N CYS A 62 3.81 26.98 20.17
CA CYS A 62 4.54 25.80 20.61
C CYS A 62 5.56 25.51 19.52
N ASP A 63 6.80 25.92 19.78
CA ASP A 63 8.00 25.45 19.11
C ASP A 63 8.18 23.99 19.54
N ASP A 64 7.75 23.04 18.70
CA ASP A 64 8.08 21.61 18.86
C ASP A 64 9.15 21.30 17.80
N ASP A 65 10.39 21.37 18.25
CA ASP A 65 11.58 20.92 17.53
C ASP A 65 11.61 19.39 17.53
N ASP A 66 10.75 18.79 16.70
CA ASP A 66 10.76 17.34 16.47
C ASP A 66 11.85 17.00 15.44
N GLU A 67 13.07 16.81 15.95
CA GLU A 67 14.21 16.27 15.20
C GLU A 67 13.81 14.93 14.54
N TYR A 68 13.54 14.97 13.23
CA TYR A 68 13.18 13.78 12.44
C TYR A 68 14.39 12.83 12.36
N ARG A 69 14.48 11.89 13.31
CA ARG A 69 15.40 10.76 13.18
C ARG A 69 14.98 9.92 11.98
N SER A 70 15.76 10.05 10.91
CA SER A 70 15.57 9.28 9.69
C SER A 70 15.72 7.79 9.99
N VAL A 71 14.60 7.06 9.92
CA VAL A 71 14.58 5.61 10.13
C VAL A 71 15.22 4.95 8.91
N ASN A 72 16.43 4.42 9.08
CA ASN A 72 17.12 3.65 8.06
C ASN A 72 16.48 2.24 7.96
N TYR A 73 15.64 2.03 6.95
CA TYR A 73 15.17 0.70 6.59
C TYR A 73 16.31 -0.05 5.90
N ARG A 74 17.19 -0.66 6.70
CA ARG A 74 18.21 -1.55 6.15
C ARG A 74 17.50 -2.80 5.62
N THR A 75 17.32 -2.84 4.30
CA THR A 75 16.94 -4.03 3.54
C THR A 75 17.90 -5.16 3.89
N PHE A 76 17.42 -6.22 4.54
CA PHE A 76 18.18 -7.47 4.60
C PHE A 76 18.16 -8.06 3.19
N ALA A 77 19.28 -7.91 2.51
CA ALA A 77 19.56 -8.62 1.28
C ALA A 77 19.34 -10.11 1.54
N LEU A 78 18.59 -10.73 0.64
CA LEU A 78 18.28 -12.14 0.58
C LEU A 78 19.60 -12.86 0.26
N GLU A 79 20.34 -13.30 1.29
CA GLU A 79 21.52 -14.13 1.08
C GLU A 79 21.07 -15.55 0.73
N GLU A 80 21.11 -15.79 -0.57
CA GLU A 80 21.55 -17.01 -1.25
C GLU A 80 22.18 -18.06 -0.33
N ALA A 81 21.38 -19.06 0.05
CA ALA A 81 21.89 -20.34 0.52
C ALA A 81 21.68 -21.36 -0.60
N ILE A 82 22.82 -21.68 -1.20
CA ILE A 82 23.15 -22.72 -2.18
C ILE A 82 22.53 -24.07 -1.79
#